data_AF-A0A6F9AJJ0-F1
#
_entry.id   AF-A0A6F9AJJ0-F1
#
_cell.length_a   1.000
_cell.length_b   1.000
_cell.length_c   1.000
_cell.angle_alpha   90.00
_cell.angle_beta   90.00
_cell.angle_gamma   90.00
#
_symmetry.space_group_name_H-M   'P 1'
#
loop_
_entity.id
_entity.type
_entity.pdbx_description
1 polymer ?
#
loop_
_entity_poly.entity_id
_entity_poly.type
_entity_poly.pdbx_seq_one_letter_code
_entity_poly.pdbx_strand_id
1 'polypeptide(L)'
;YPDTIQHVDESKHIAVFNKGRFFKVWVFYDGRLLLPREIEQQMERILADKSKPQEGEEHLAALTAGERTPWANARETYFRSGKNKQSLDAIEKAAFFVTLDDSEQKYEADNPVKSLDSYAKSLLHGKCYDRWFDKSFNLIVFKNGTMGLNAEHAWADAPIIGHLWEQVLYMDPLELGYTEEGHCNGEPHPNLPGPQRLQWDIPAECQSTIQSSLKLAQALADDVDSHIFPFKDFGKGLIKKCRTSPDAFIQIALQLAHFRDKGKFCLTYEASMTRLFREGRTETVRSCTMETCAFVRSMIRDETKEERMRLLKEASEKHQNMYREAMTGKGIDRHLFCLYVISKYLGVDSPFLHEVLSEPWRLSTSQTPLQQVELFDLAKHPDFVTSGGGFGPVADDGYGVSYIILGEDLINFHISSKHSSPETDSHRFMGNIKQAMLDLKGLFDFNKKAIK
;
A
#
# COMPACT_ATOMS: atom_id res chain seq x y z
N TYR A 1 -8.67 18.04 -18.17
CA TYR A 1 -7.25 17.76 -18.47
C TYR A 1 -6.83 16.52 -17.71
N PRO A 2 -5.96 15.65 -18.24
CA PRO A 2 -5.43 14.53 -17.47
C PRO A 2 -4.57 15.03 -16.30
N ASP A 3 -4.48 14.23 -15.24
CA ASP A 3 -3.59 14.51 -14.12
C ASP A 3 -2.12 14.44 -14.56
N THR A 4 -1.24 15.13 -13.82
CA THR A 4 0.19 15.20 -14.12
C THR A 4 1.02 14.98 -12.87
N ILE A 5 2.12 14.23 -12.99
CA ILE A 5 3.13 14.10 -11.93
C ILE A 5 4.16 15.23 -12.12
N GLN A 6 4.46 15.96 -11.04
CA GLN A 6 5.48 16.99 -11.02
C GLN A 6 6.71 16.52 -10.24
N HIS A 7 7.88 16.60 -10.87
CA HIS A 7 9.17 16.37 -10.23
C HIS A 7 9.76 17.70 -9.72
N VAL A 8 10.27 17.69 -8.49
CA VAL A 8 10.88 18.86 -7.83
C VAL A 8 12.23 18.43 -7.24
N ASP A 9 13.33 18.83 -7.86
CA ASP A 9 14.67 18.30 -7.54
C ASP A 9 15.33 18.96 -6.31
N GLU A 10 14.83 20.12 -5.87
CA GLU A 10 15.46 20.94 -4.82
C GLU A 10 14.52 21.23 -3.64
N SER A 11 13.68 20.26 -3.25
CA SER A 11 12.84 20.45 -2.08
C SER A 11 13.67 20.59 -0.79
N LYS A 12 13.39 21.62 0.00
CA LYS A 12 14.11 21.93 1.25
C LYS A 12 13.18 21.99 2.46
N HIS A 13 11.93 21.54 2.30
CA HIS A 13 10.92 21.58 3.35
C HIS A 13 9.97 20.40 3.24
N ILE A 14 9.29 20.12 4.35
CA ILE A 14 8.15 19.21 4.41
C ILE A 14 6.87 20.02 4.68
N ALA A 15 5.73 19.44 4.35
CA ALA A 15 4.42 19.97 4.74
C ALA A 15 3.86 19.12 5.88
N VAL A 16 3.38 19.76 6.95
CA VAL A 16 2.88 19.08 8.14
C VAL A 16 1.42 19.46 8.38
N PHE A 17 0.57 18.47 8.64
CA PHE A 17 -0.81 18.62 9.06
C PHE A 17 -0.97 18.25 10.54
N ASN A 18 -1.65 19.10 11.31
CA ASN A 18 -2.01 18.82 12.71
C ASN A 18 -3.33 19.53 13.07
N LYS A 19 -4.36 18.77 13.47
CA LYS A 19 -5.66 19.29 13.93
C LYS A 19 -6.27 20.33 12.98
N GLY A 20 -6.38 19.96 11.70
CA GLY A 20 -7.02 20.80 10.68
C GLY A 20 -6.16 21.94 10.13
N ARG A 21 -4.86 21.96 10.46
CA ARG A 21 -3.95 23.08 10.16
C ARG A 21 -2.72 22.57 9.43
N PHE A 22 -2.26 23.38 8.47
CA PHE A 22 -1.13 23.08 7.62
C PHE A 22 0.05 23.99 7.92
N PHE A 23 1.25 23.42 7.93
CA PHE A 23 2.51 24.09 8.23
C PHE A 23 3.56 23.72 7.20
N LYS A 24 4.37 24.69 6.81
CA LYS A 24 5.63 24.46 6.09
C LYS A 24 6.76 24.40 7.11
N VAL A 25 7.52 23.31 7.10
CA VAL A 25 8.69 23.12 7.97
C VAL A 25 9.94 22.99 7.10
N TRP A 26 10.83 23.97 7.18
CA TRP A 26 12.14 23.87 6.54
C TRP A 26 12.96 22.77 7.21
N VAL A 27 13.57 21.90 6.41
CA VAL A 27 14.45 20.83 6.90
C VAL A 27 15.93 21.14 6.64
N PHE A 28 16.23 22.32 6.10
CA PHE A 28 17.57 22.86 5.95
C PHE A 28 17.68 24.20 6.68
N TYR A 29 18.77 24.38 7.42
CA TYR A 29 19.13 25.63 8.07
C TYR A 29 20.65 25.76 8.12
N ASP A 30 21.17 26.97 7.92
CA ASP A 30 22.61 27.26 7.91
C ASP A 30 23.42 26.34 6.95
N GLY A 31 22.89 26.10 5.76
CA GLY A 31 23.56 25.32 4.70
C GLY A 31 23.58 23.81 4.92
N ARG A 32 22.99 23.27 5.99
CA ARG A 32 22.91 21.83 6.26
C ARG A 32 21.49 21.34 6.51
N LEU A 33 21.31 20.02 6.44
CA LEU A 33 20.10 19.37 6.93
C LEU A 33 19.98 19.58 8.45
N LEU A 34 18.75 19.74 8.93
CA LEU A 34 18.46 19.77 10.36
C LEU A 34 18.82 18.43 11.02
N LEU A 35 19.30 18.50 12.25
CA LEU A 35 19.51 17.35 13.12
C LEU A 35 18.16 16.82 13.63
N PRO A 36 18.06 15.52 14.00
CA PRO A 36 16.83 14.95 14.54
C PRO A 36 16.20 15.78 15.68
N ARG A 37 17.00 16.22 16.66
CA ARG A 37 16.50 17.07 17.76
C ARG A 37 15.97 18.43 17.30
N GLU A 38 16.52 18.99 16.23
CA GLU A 38 16.04 20.25 15.64
C GLU A 38 14.71 20.05 14.89
N ILE A 39 14.51 18.89 14.24
CA ILE A 39 13.24 18.53 13.62
C ILE A 39 12.17 18.27 14.70
N GLU A 40 12.52 17.55 15.76
CA GLU A 40 11.65 17.34 16.93
C GLU A 40 11.19 18.68 17.52
N GLN A 41 12.11 19.64 17.70
CA GLN A 41 11.78 20.99 18.15
C GLN A 41 10.73 21.69 17.25
N GLN A 42 10.74 21.45 15.92
CA GLN A 42 9.72 21.98 15.03
C GLN A 42 8.35 21.32 15.26
N MET A 43 8.32 20.00 15.47
CA MET A 43 7.09 19.26 15.76
C MET A 43 6.50 19.65 17.11
N GLU A 44 7.32 19.81 18.15
CA GLU A 44 6.91 20.34 19.46
C GLU A 44 6.22 21.70 19.33
N ARG A 45 6.77 22.61 18.51
CA ARG A 45 6.17 23.93 18.23
C ARG A 45 4.80 23.80 17.54
N ILE A 46 4.64 22.87 16.59
CA ILE A 46 3.34 22.61 15.92
C ILE A 46 2.32 22.04 16.92
N LEU A 47 2.75 21.13 17.79
CA LEU A 47 1.89 20.51 18.80
C LEU A 47 1.47 21.51 19.89
N ALA A 48 2.36 22.45 20.24
CA ALA A 48 2.10 23.51 21.21
C ALA A 48 1.23 24.65 20.65
N ASP A 49 1.12 24.80 19.33
CA ASP A 49 0.30 25.83 18.68
C ASP A 49 -1.20 25.61 18.99
N LYS A 50 -1.82 26.58 19.65
CA LYS A 50 -3.25 26.58 20.05
C LYS A 50 -4.17 27.35 19.09
N SER A 51 -3.66 27.87 17.98
CA SER A 51 -4.48 28.51 16.94
C SER A 51 -5.54 27.56 16.43
N LYS A 52 -6.72 28.09 16.08
CA LYS A 52 -7.78 27.30 15.46
C LYS A 52 -7.61 27.32 13.94
N PRO A 53 -8.01 26.25 13.22
CA PRO A 53 -8.16 26.33 11.77
C PRO A 53 -9.19 27.40 11.42
N GLN A 54 -9.01 28.05 10.27
CA GLN A 54 -10.06 28.92 9.74
C GLN A 54 -11.23 28.09 9.20
N GLU A 55 -12.36 28.73 8.93
CA GLU A 55 -13.52 28.04 8.38
C GLU A 55 -13.18 27.33 7.05
N GLY A 56 -13.61 26.06 6.94
CA GLY A 56 -13.32 25.18 5.80
C GLY A 56 -11.92 24.56 5.79
N GLU A 57 -10.95 25.09 6.53
CA GLU A 57 -9.57 24.63 6.46
C GLU A 57 -9.38 23.22 7.01
N GLU A 58 -10.09 22.88 8.09
CA GLU A 58 -9.96 21.59 8.75
C GLU A 58 -10.15 20.42 7.78
N HIS A 59 -11.10 20.58 6.85
CA HIS A 59 -11.45 19.55 5.88
C HIS A 59 -10.84 19.78 4.49
N LEU A 60 -9.97 20.79 4.33
CA LEU A 60 -9.46 21.24 3.03
C LEU A 60 -8.89 20.10 2.16
N ALA A 61 -8.13 19.19 2.78
CA ALA A 61 -7.48 18.11 2.05
C ALA A 61 -8.45 17.03 1.54
N ALA A 62 -9.72 17.05 1.98
CA ALA A 62 -10.77 16.18 1.44
C ALA A 62 -11.00 16.40 -0.06
N LEU A 63 -10.64 17.58 -0.59
CA LEU A 63 -10.63 17.82 -2.02
C LEU A 63 -9.74 16.80 -2.77
N THR A 64 -8.63 16.36 -2.18
CA THR A 64 -7.72 15.37 -2.77
C THR A 64 -8.21 13.92 -2.64
N ALA A 65 -9.21 13.67 -1.78
CA ALA A 65 -9.78 12.35 -1.52
C ALA A 65 -11.02 12.02 -2.37
N GLY A 66 -11.62 13.05 -2.97
CA GLY A 66 -12.81 12.91 -3.83
C GLY A 66 -12.47 12.58 -5.28
N GLU A 67 -13.44 12.80 -6.18
CA GLU A 67 -13.23 12.61 -7.61
C GLU A 67 -12.22 13.61 -8.20
N ARG A 68 -11.44 13.14 -9.18
CA ARG A 68 -10.36 13.91 -9.81
C ARG A 68 -10.86 15.17 -10.52
N THR A 69 -12.01 15.10 -11.20
CA THR A 69 -12.57 16.23 -11.96
C THR A 69 -13.06 17.37 -11.06
N PRO A 70 -13.91 17.15 -10.04
CA PRO A 70 -14.24 18.17 -9.05
C PRO A 70 -13.02 18.79 -8.39
N TRP A 71 -12.02 17.99 -8.02
CA TRP A 71 -10.78 18.51 -7.46
C TRP A 71 -10.05 19.42 -8.45
N ALA A 72 -9.82 18.99 -9.69
CA ALA A 72 -9.17 19.81 -10.71
C ALA A 72 -9.87 21.16 -10.93
N ASN A 73 -11.21 21.16 -10.96
CA ASN A 73 -12.00 22.38 -11.10
C ASN A 73 -11.87 23.29 -9.88
N ALA A 74 -11.90 22.74 -8.66
CA ALA A 74 -11.70 23.49 -7.43
C ALA A 74 -10.28 24.09 -7.37
N ARG A 75 -9.26 23.31 -7.76
CA ARG A 75 -7.86 23.74 -7.85
C ARG A 75 -7.70 24.95 -8.76
N GLU A 76 -8.26 24.90 -9.97
CA GLU A 76 -8.21 26.03 -10.91
C GLU A 76 -9.00 27.24 -10.40
N THR A 77 -10.18 27.02 -9.81
CA THR A 77 -11.04 28.13 -9.38
C THR A 77 -10.50 28.87 -8.17
N TYR A 78 -10.06 28.13 -7.14
CA TYR A 78 -9.75 28.71 -5.83
C TYR A 78 -8.25 28.75 -5.50
N PHE A 79 -7.41 27.94 -6.15
CA PHE A 79 -6.00 27.78 -5.73
C PHE A 79 -4.97 28.25 -6.77
N ARG A 80 -5.40 28.80 -7.90
CA ARG A 80 -4.48 29.27 -8.95
C ARG A 80 -3.72 30.57 -8.65
N SER A 81 -4.18 31.36 -7.66
CA SER A 81 -3.60 32.68 -7.36
C SER A 81 -3.62 33.03 -5.86
N GLY A 82 -2.90 34.10 -5.49
CA GLY A 82 -2.92 34.66 -4.13
C GLY A 82 -2.33 33.73 -3.06
N LYS A 83 -2.80 33.87 -1.82
CA LYS A 83 -2.34 33.06 -0.67
C LYS A 83 -2.62 31.57 -0.82
N ASN A 84 -3.73 31.19 -1.46
CA ASN A 84 -4.03 29.78 -1.73
C ASN A 84 -2.98 29.13 -2.62
N LYS A 85 -2.57 29.82 -3.69
CA LYS A 85 -1.49 29.32 -4.56
C LYS A 85 -0.18 29.16 -3.79
N GLN A 86 0.18 30.14 -2.96
CA GLN A 86 1.43 30.07 -2.18
C GLN A 86 1.42 28.88 -1.19
N SER A 87 0.29 28.66 -0.51
CA SER A 87 0.10 27.55 0.41
C SER A 87 0.04 26.20 -0.30
N LEU A 88 -0.65 26.11 -1.44
CA LEU A 88 -0.70 24.90 -2.27
C LEU A 88 0.69 24.56 -2.84
N ASP A 89 1.40 25.54 -3.39
CA ASP A 89 2.80 25.38 -3.85
C ASP A 89 3.70 24.87 -2.71
N ALA A 90 3.47 25.30 -1.47
CA ALA A 90 4.23 24.82 -0.32
C ALA A 90 3.96 23.33 -0.03
N ILE A 91 2.74 22.84 -0.23
CA ILE A 91 2.41 21.42 -0.08
C ILE A 91 2.96 20.61 -1.28
N GLU A 92 2.69 21.05 -2.50
CA GLU A 92 3.07 20.34 -3.73
C GLU A 92 4.60 20.20 -3.84
N LYS A 93 5.36 21.25 -3.51
CA LYS A 93 6.84 21.27 -3.56
C LYS A 93 7.52 20.71 -2.32
N ALA A 94 6.79 20.29 -1.28
CA ALA A 94 7.37 19.64 -0.12
C ALA A 94 8.04 18.31 -0.51
N ALA A 95 9.03 17.84 0.24
CA ALA A 95 9.65 16.53 -0.02
C ALA A 95 8.61 15.41 0.17
N PHE A 96 7.86 15.50 1.25
CA PHE A 96 6.72 14.64 1.57
C PHE A 96 5.75 15.37 2.52
N PHE A 97 4.58 14.79 2.71
CA PHE A 97 3.56 15.29 3.62
C PHE A 97 3.60 14.51 4.94
N VAL A 98 3.49 15.18 6.08
CA VAL A 98 3.48 14.57 7.41
C VAL A 98 2.14 14.84 8.07
N THR A 99 1.50 13.80 8.58
CA THR A 99 0.32 13.92 9.43
C THR A 99 0.68 13.61 10.86
N LEU A 100 0.46 14.57 11.75
CA LEU A 100 0.42 14.34 13.19
C LEU A 100 -1.02 14.00 13.56
N ASP A 101 -1.32 12.71 13.59
CA ASP A 101 -2.65 12.17 13.86
C ASP A 101 -2.89 12.14 15.38
N ASP A 102 -4.06 12.60 15.81
CA ASP A 102 -4.43 12.66 17.23
C ASP A 102 -5.10 11.37 17.74
N SER A 103 -5.32 10.40 16.85
CA SER A 103 -5.72 9.05 17.21
C SER A 103 -4.50 8.19 17.60
N GLU A 104 -4.79 7.05 18.22
CA GLU A 104 -3.80 6.05 18.60
C GLU A 104 -4.12 4.77 17.83
N GLN A 105 -3.14 4.24 17.10
CA GLN A 105 -3.24 2.98 16.38
C GLN A 105 -2.03 2.12 16.74
N LYS A 106 -2.22 0.82 16.93
CA LYS A 106 -1.14 -0.17 17.12
C LYS A 106 -1.74 -1.57 17.08
N TYR A 107 -0.89 -2.59 16.97
CA TYR A 107 -1.31 -3.96 17.29
C TYR A 107 -1.61 -4.08 18.80
N GLU A 108 -2.77 -4.66 19.13
CA GLU A 108 -3.18 -4.92 20.51
C GLU A 108 -3.41 -6.43 20.69
N ALA A 109 -2.67 -7.05 21.61
CA ALA A 109 -2.69 -8.51 21.79
C ALA A 109 -4.04 -9.04 22.32
N ASP A 110 -4.79 -8.23 23.07
CA ASP A 110 -6.13 -8.50 23.57
C ASP A 110 -7.23 -8.25 22.53
N ASN A 111 -6.91 -7.56 21.43
CA ASN A 111 -7.82 -7.31 20.32
C ASN A 111 -7.11 -7.36 18.95
N PRO A 112 -6.47 -8.48 18.58
CA PRO A 112 -5.48 -8.53 17.51
C PRO A 112 -6.06 -8.28 16.12
N VAL A 113 -7.31 -8.67 15.88
CA VAL A 113 -7.97 -8.51 14.57
C VAL A 113 -8.38 -7.05 14.36
N LYS A 114 -9.27 -6.54 15.22
CA LYS A 114 -9.82 -5.19 15.05
C LYS A 114 -8.76 -4.11 15.16
N SER A 115 -7.72 -4.30 15.99
CA SER A 115 -6.62 -3.33 16.11
C SER A 115 -5.81 -3.21 14.81
N LEU A 116 -5.48 -4.32 14.14
CA LEU A 116 -4.79 -4.28 12.85
C LEU A 116 -5.67 -3.77 11.71
N ASP A 117 -6.95 -4.17 11.68
CA ASP A 117 -7.89 -3.75 10.64
C ASP A 117 -8.16 -2.24 10.73
N SER A 118 -8.35 -1.73 11.95
CA SER A 118 -8.45 -0.29 12.22
C SER A 118 -7.17 0.44 11.79
N TYR A 119 -6.01 -0.11 12.14
CA TYR A 119 -4.74 0.51 11.81
C TYR A 119 -4.51 0.59 10.29
N ALA A 120 -4.76 -0.50 9.55
CA ALA A 120 -4.65 -0.52 8.10
C ALA A 120 -5.62 0.46 7.41
N LYS A 121 -6.88 0.52 7.85
CA LYS A 121 -7.86 1.50 7.36
C LYS A 121 -7.41 2.94 7.61
N SER A 122 -6.89 3.22 8.81
CA SER A 122 -6.36 4.53 9.17
C SER A 122 -5.15 4.96 8.33
N LEU A 123 -4.33 4.01 7.88
CA LEU A 123 -3.23 4.27 6.94
C LEU A 123 -3.74 4.42 5.50
N LEU A 124 -4.72 3.63 5.08
CA LEU A 124 -5.25 3.63 3.71
C LEU A 124 -5.99 4.94 3.38
N HIS A 125 -6.93 5.36 4.23
CA HIS A 125 -7.79 6.51 3.94
C HIS A 125 -7.86 7.56 5.08
N GLY A 126 -7.31 7.25 6.27
CA GLY A 126 -7.37 8.16 7.42
C GLY A 126 -8.79 8.62 7.70
N LYS A 127 -8.95 9.91 8.00
CA LYS A 127 -10.25 10.57 8.19
C LYS A 127 -10.81 11.16 6.88
N CYS A 128 -10.19 10.86 5.75
CA CYS A 128 -10.48 11.42 4.41
C CYS A 128 -10.22 12.92 4.25
N TYR A 129 -9.63 13.59 5.23
CA TYR A 129 -9.29 15.03 5.17
C TYR A 129 -7.95 15.40 5.83
N ASP A 130 -7.28 14.42 6.40
CA ASP A 130 -6.04 14.54 7.15
C ASP A 130 -4.85 13.96 6.38
N ARG A 131 -5.01 13.69 5.08
CA ARG A 131 -3.95 13.27 4.16
C ARG A 131 -3.98 14.18 2.94
N TRP A 132 -2.84 14.38 2.29
CA TRP A 132 -2.79 15.00 0.98
C TRP A 132 -2.55 13.92 -0.07
N PHE A 133 -3.63 13.37 -0.64
CA PHE A 133 -3.57 12.17 -1.46
C PHE A 133 -2.86 12.37 -2.81
N ASP A 134 -2.70 13.62 -3.27
CA ASP A 134 -1.87 13.90 -4.45
C ASP A 134 -0.36 13.88 -4.15
N LYS A 135 0.04 13.86 -2.87
CA LYS A 135 1.45 13.81 -2.52
C LYS A 135 1.97 12.40 -2.76
N SER A 136 3.14 12.30 -3.40
CA SER A 136 3.90 11.06 -3.62
C SER A 136 3.81 10.07 -2.46
N PHE A 137 4.01 10.56 -1.24
CA PHE A 137 3.62 9.83 -0.03
C PHE A 137 3.32 10.76 1.15
N ASN A 138 2.53 10.24 2.08
CA ASN A 138 2.18 10.82 3.37
C ASN A 138 2.82 9.96 4.47
N LEU A 139 3.64 10.56 5.34
CA LEU A 139 4.09 9.97 6.60
C LEU A 139 3.08 10.26 7.69
N ILE A 140 2.58 9.22 8.35
CA ILE A 140 1.52 9.32 9.34
C ILE A 140 2.11 8.92 10.68
N VAL A 141 2.07 9.84 11.65
CA VAL A 141 2.55 9.63 13.01
C VAL A 141 1.38 9.76 13.95
N PHE A 142 1.00 8.66 14.60
CA PHE A 142 -0.08 8.59 15.56
C PHE A 142 0.38 9.13 16.92
N LYS A 143 -0.58 9.55 17.74
CA LYS A 143 -0.32 10.16 19.06
C LYS A 143 0.49 9.25 20.01
N ASN A 144 0.38 7.93 19.84
CA ASN A 144 1.14 6.94 20.61
C ASN A 144 2.53 6.61 20.01
N GLY A 145 2.99 7.36 19.01
CA GLY A 145 4.29 7.16 18.35
C GLY A 145 4.30 6.06 17.28
N THR A 146 3.21 5.33 17.09
CA THR A 146 3.10 4.39 15.96
C THR A 146 3.06 5.16 14.65
N MET A 147 3.57 4.57 13.56
CA MET A 147 3.69 5.26 12.28
C MET A 147 3.53 4.35 11.07
N GLY A 148 3.09 4.95 9.96
CA GLY A 148 3.02 4.27 8.67
C GLY A 148 2.95 5.25 7.51
N LEU A 149 2.73 4.71 6.31
CA LEU A 149 2.76 5.45 5.05
C LEU A 149 1.47 5.25 4.25
N ASN A 150 1.08 6.30 3.53
CA ASN A 150 0.17 6.25 2.40
C ASN A 150 0.92 6.77 1.16
N ALA A 151 0.76 6.13 0.00
CA ALA A 151 1.52 6.49 -1.20
C ALA A 151 0.62 6.64 -2.43
N GLU A 152 0.90 7.65 -3.23
CA GLU A 152 0.27 7.86 -4.53
C GLU A 152 0.96 6.96 -5.57
N HIS A 153 0.18 6.10 -6.20
CA HIS A 153 0.71 4.96 -6.96
C HIS A 153 1.14 5.32 -8.39
N ALA A 154 0.69 6.46 -8.94
CA ALA A 154 1.18 6.94 -10.22
C ALA A 154 2.68 7.28 -10.13
N TRP A 155 3.16 7.80 -8.99
CA TRP A 155 4.57 8.09 -8.74
C TRP A 155 5.45 6.84 -8.64
N ALA A 156 5.09 5.86 -7.79
CA ALA A 156 5.96 4.71 -7.50
C ALA A 156 5.17 3.42 -7.23
N ASP A 157 5.85 2.29 -7.42
CA ASP A 157 5.34 0.97 -7.00
C ASP A 157 5.78 0.64 -5.57
N ALA A 158 5.03 -0.25 -4.90
CA ALA A 158 5.27 -0.67 -3.52
C ALA A 158 6.73 -0.98 -3.14
N PRO A 159 7.58 -1.60 -4.00
CA PRO A 159 8.97 -1.89 -3.65
C PRO A 159 9.83 -0.65 -3.38
N ILE A 160 9.49 0.51 -3.95
CA ILE A 160 10.21 1.77 -3.70
C ILE A 160 9.93 2.26 -2.28
N ILE A 161 8.67 2.24 -1.86
CA ILE A 161 8.25 2.57 -0.49
C ILE A 161 8.77 1.53 0.50
N GLY A 162 8.71 0.24 0.14
CA GLY A 162 9.23 -0.84 0.98
C GLY A 162 10.71 -0.66 1.28
N HIS A 163 11.52 -0.34 0.28
CA HIS A 163 12.94 -0.05 0.45
C HIS A 163 13.20 1.16 1.36
N LEU A 164 12.48 2.26 1.15
CA LEU A 164 12.56 3.43 2.04
C LEU A 164 12.22 3.05 3.49
N TRP A 165 11.17 2.26 3.69
CA TRP A 165 10.72 1.86 5.01
C TRP A 165 11.72 0.94 5.72
N GLU A 166 12.32 -0.01 4.99
CA GLU A 166 13.39 -0.87 5.51
C GLU A 166 14.58 -0.04 6.02
N GLN A 167 14.99 1.01 5.27
CA GLN A 167 16.03 1.95 5.72
C GLN A 167 15.64 2.72 6.98
N VAL A 168 14.44 3.30 7.00
CA VAL A 168 13.98 4.13 8.12
C VAL A 168 13.91 3.31 9.41
N LEU A 169 13.33 2.10 9.34
CA LEU A 169 13.27 1.20 10.49
C LEU A 169 14.66 0.88 11.04
N TYR A 170 15.71 0.96 10.21
CA TYR A 170 17.10 0.67 10.59
C TYR A 170 17.79 1.82 11.24
N MET A 171 17.79 2.94 10.53
CA MET A 171 18.50 4.13 10.97
C MET A 171 17.90 4.67 12.28
N ASP A 172 16.59 4.63 12.45
CA ASP A 172 15.91 5.26 13.57
C ASP A 172 16.34 4.72 14.96
N PRO A 173 16.12 3.45 15.32
CA PRO A 173 16.51 2.95 16.63
C PRO A 173 18.00 2.60 16.77
N LEU A 174 18.69 2.22 15.68
CA LEU A 174 20.06 1.69 15.76
C LEU A 174 21.15 2.72 15.47
N GLU A 175 20.90 3.71 14.60
CA GLU A 175 21.90 4.72 14.26
C GLU A 175 21.63 6.07 14.93
N LEU A 176 20.37 6.53 14.91
CA LEU A 176 19.99 7.84 15.47
C LEU A 176 19.77 7.75 16.98
N GLY A 177 18.95 6.81 17.42
CA GLY A 177 18.64 6.56 18.82
C GLY A 177 17.98 7.74 19.55
N TYR A 178 17.68 7.51 20.82
CA TYR A 178 16.94 8.45 21.67
C TYR A 178 17.59 8.54 23.06
N THR A 179 17.35 9.66 23.77
CA THR A 179 17.72 9.81 25.19
C THR A 179 16.81 8.96 26.08
N GLU A 180 17.15 8.81 27.36
CA GLU A 180 16.32 8.07 28.33
C GLU A 180 14.92 8.67 28.50
N GLU A 181 14.78 9.98 28.28
CA GLU A 181 13.51 10.71 28.32
C GLU A 181 12.69 10.58 27.02
N GLY A 182 13.22 9.90 26.00
CA GLY A 182 12.55 9.69 24.71
C GLY A 182 12.72 10.83 23.71
N HIS A 183 13.68 11.74 23.93
CA HIS A 183 14.01 12.80 22.97
C HIS A 183 15.01 12.31 21.93
N CYS A 184 15.00 12.94 20.76
CA CYS A 184 16.06 12.71 19.77
C CYS A 184 17.42 13.15 20.36
N ASN A 185 18.49 12.41 20.05
CA ASN A 185 19.84 12.79 20.47
C ASN A 185 20.26 14.16 19.89
N GLY A 186 20.96 14.95 20.72
CA GLY A 186 21.45 16.30 20.38
C GLY A 186 20.73 17.40 21.16
N GLU A 187 20.96 18.65 20.74
CA GLU A 187 20.41 19.84 21.42
C GLU A 187 19.50 20.65 20.48
N PRO A 188 18.44 21.30 20.98
CA PRO A 188 17.63 22.22 20.21
C PRO A 188 18.45 23.42 19.70
N HIS A 189 18.11 23.96 18.53
CA HIS A 189 18.79 25.13 18.00
C HIS A 189 18.09 26.42 18.42
N PRO A 190 18.74 27.34 19.16
CA PRO A 190 18.07 28.48 19.80
C PRO A 190 17.50 29.49 18.79
N ASN A 191 18.18 29.66 17.65
CA ASN A 191 17.81 30.65 16.63
C ASN A 191 17.06 30.05 15.44
N LEU A 192 16.64 28.79 15.52
CA LEU A 192 15.97 28.12 14.40
C LEU A 192 14.57 28.73 14.22
N PRO A 193 14.22 29.24 13.01
CA PRO A 193 12.88 29.75 12.74
C PRO A 193 11.81 28.70 13.03
N GLY A 194 10.62 29.16 13.41
CA GLY A 194 9.48 28.29 13.64
C GLY A 194 8.84 27.77 12.34
N PRO A 195 7.98 26.76 12.46
CA PRO A 195 7.12 26.31 11.36
C PRO A 195 6.30 27.48 10.81
N GLN A 196 6.19 27.60 9.49
CA GLN A 196 5.37 28.62 8.85
C GLN A 196 3.94 28.10 8.69
N ARG A 197 2.98 28.72 9.38
CA ARG A 197 1.55 28.43 9.23
C ARG A 197 1.09 28.81 7.81
N LEU A 198 0.52 27.86 7.07
CA LEU A 198 -0.07 28.12 5.77
C LEU A 198 -1.41 28.86 5.93
N GLN A 199 -1.72 29.73 4.98
CA GLN A 199 -2.90 30.60 5.02
C GLN A 199 -3.76 30.39 3.79
N TRP A 200 -5.08 30.46 3.99
CA TRP A 200 -6.04 30.16 2.93
C TRP A 200 -7.10 31.24 2.79
N ASP A 201 -7.78 31.22 1.66
CA ASP A 201 -8.98 31.96 1.34
C ASP A 201 -10.02 30.94 0.87
N ILE A 202 -10.97 30.61 1.74
CA ILE A 202 -11.90 29.48 1.52
C ILE A 202 -13.32 30.05 1.52
N PRO A 203 -13.78 30.63 0.39
CA PRO A 203 -15.13 31.16 0.29
C PRO A 203 -16.17 30.05 0.44
N ALA A 204 -17.42 30.41 0.77
CA ALA A 204 -18.49 29.45 1.08
C ALA A 204 -18.74 28.41 -0.03
N GLU A 205 -18.55 28.80 -1.29
CA GLU A 205 -18.66 27.90 -2.45
C GLU A 205 -17.55 26.84 -2.43
N CYS A 206 -16.32 27.22 -2.07
CA CYS A 206 -15.21 26.29 -1.90
C CYS A 206 -15.46 25.35 -0.70
N GLN A 207 -15.98 25.87 0.41
CA GLN A 207 -16.38 25.06 1.56
C GLN A 207 -17.42 24.00 1.20
N SER A 208 -18.39 24.36 0.35
CA SER A 208 -19.42 23.43 -0.14
C SER A 208 -18.82 22.31 -0.99
N THR A 209 -17.83 22.62 -1.83
CA THR A 209 -17.08 21.61 -2.59
C THR A 209 -16.27 20.69 -1.67
N ILE A 210 -15.59 21.26 -0.67
CA ILE A 210 -14.85 20.49 0.35
C ILE A 210 -15.77 19.48 1.05
N GLN A 211 -16.95 19.92 1.51
CA GLN A 211 -17.91 19.04 2.18
C GLN A 211 -18.47 17.96 1.26
N SER A 212 -18.69 18.28 -0.01
CA SER A 212 -19.16 17.31 -1.01
C SER A 212 -18.10 16.22 -1.26
N SER A 213 -16.83 16.60 -1.44
CA SER A 213 -15.73 15.66 -1.58
C SER A 213 -15.53 14.82 -0.32
N LEU A 214 -15.64 15.43 0.87
CA LEU A 214 -15.53 14.71 2.14
C LEU A 214 -16.61 13.64 2.29
N LYS A 215 -17.88 14.01 2.03
CA LYS A 215 -19.00 13.07 2.11
C LYS A 215 -18.81 11.87 1.17
N LEU A 216 -18.35 12.12 -0.05
CA LEU A 216 -18.07 11.05 -1.01
C LEU A 216 -16.91 10.17 -0.53
N ALA A 217 -15.80 10.77 -0.13
CA ALA A 217 -14.61 10.05 0.33
C ALA A 217 -14.91 9.19 1.56
N GLN A 218 -15.70 9.70 2.51
CA GLN A 218 -16.17 8.94 3.66
C GLN A 218 -17.04 7.75 3.25
N ALA A 219 -18.00 7.95 2.32
CA ALA A 219 -18.81 6.84 1.82
C ALA A 219 -17.97 5.75 1.15
N LEU A 220 -16.91 6.13 0.42
CA LEU A 220 -15.96 5.18 -0.17
C LEU A 220 -15.13 4.46 0.89
N ALA A 221 -14.61 5.19 1.88
CA ALA A 221 -13.82 4.62 2.98
C ALA A 221 -14.63 3.67 3.86
N ASP A 222 -15.86 4.05 4.19
CA ASP A 222 -16.80 3.24 4.97
C ASP A 222 -17.20 1.94 4.26
N ASP A 223 -17.15 1.93 2.92
CA ASP A 223 -17.43 0.75 2.11
C ASP A 223 -16.24 -0.23 2.00
N VAL A 224 -15.02 0.16 2.42
CA VAL A 224 -13.86 -0.74 2.39
C VAL A 224 -13.92 -1.73 3.56
N ASP A 225 -14.00 -3.02 3.23
CA ASP A 225 -13.71 -4.11 4.18
C ASP A 225 -12.21 -4.43 4.13
N SER A 226 -11.55 -4.46 5.28
CA SER A 226 -10.10 -4.72 5.38
C SER A 226 -9.84 -5.73 6.47
N HIS A 227 -9.01 -6.73 6.18
CA HIS A 227 -8.58 -7.74 7.13
C HIS A 227 -7.08 -8.02 7.03
N ILE A 228 -6.36 -7.80 8.12
CA ILE A 228 -4.91 -8.00 8.21
C ILE A 228 -4.61 -9.23 9.05
N PHE A 229 -3.84 -10.16 8.49
CA PHE A 229 -3.62 -11.46 9.13
C PHE A 229 -2.14 -11.86 9.15
N PRO A 230 -1.51 -11.88 10.34
CA PRO A 230 -0.20 -12.48 10.54
C PRO A 230 -0.27 -14.01 10.54
N PHE A 231 0.05 -14.62 9.39
CA PHE A 231 0.12 -16.07 9.26
C PHE A 231 1.44 -16.59 9.84
N LYS A 232 1.35 -17.21 11.02
CA LYS A 232 2.48 -17.72 11.82
C LYS A 232 2.60 -19.24 11.83
N ASP A 233 1.70 -19.96 11.14
CA ASP A 233 1.71 -21.42 11.11
C ASP A 233 2.97 -21.97 10.39
N PHE A 234 3.47 -21.23 9.38
CA PHE A 234 4.76 -21.43 8.71
C PHE A 234 5.08 -20.25 7.76
N GLY A 235 6.30 -20.19 7.24
CA GLY A 235 6.69 -19.20 6.22
C GLY A 235 7.53 -19.79 5.09
N LYS A 236 8.37 -18.95 4.47
CA LYS A 236 9.22 -19.35 3.34
C LYS A 236 10.16 -20.52 3.65
N GLY A 237 10.59 -20.67 4.91
CA GLY A 237 11.52 -21.71 5.30
C GLY A 237 10.94 -23.11 5.14
N LEU A 238 9.66 -23.27 5.47
CA LEU A 238 8.94 -24.53 5.22
C LEU A 238 8.56 -24.68 3.74
N ILE A 239 8.10 -23.62 3.09
CA ILE A 239 7.71 -23.69 1.67
C ILE A 239 8.88 -24.10 0.78
N LYS A 240 10.09 -23.58 1.04
CA LYS A 240 11.30 -24.00 0.31
C LYS A 240 11.62 -25.49 0.48
N LYS A 241 11.33 -26.09 1.63
CA LYS A 241 11.48 -27.56 1.85
C LYS A 241 10.50 -28.37 0.99
N CYS A 242 9.38 -27.77 0.59
CA CYS A 242 8.43 -28.33 -0.38
C CYS A 242 8.95 -28.23 -1.83
N ARG A 243 10.17 -27.71 -2.05
CA ARG A 243 10.78 -27.47 -3.37
C ARG A 243 9.91 -26.61 -4.30
N THR A 244 9.17 -25.68 -3.70
CA THR A 244 8.26 -24.76 -4.40
C THR A 244 8.69 -23.32 -4.10
N SER A 245 8.54 -22.40 -5.06
CA SER A 245 8.73 -20.97 -4.76
C SER A 245 7.71 -20.51 -3.71
N PRO A 246 8.13 -19.76 -2.67
CA PRO A 246 7.20 -19.14 -1.72
C PRO A 246 6.09 -18.34 -2.39
N ASP A 247 6.44 -17.58 -3.43
CA ASP A 247 5.50 -16.76 -4.18
C ASP A 247 4.47 -17.62 -4.96
N ALA A 248 4.95 -18.60 -5.74
CA ALA A 248 4.08 -19.52 -6.47
C ALA A 248 3.16 -20.32 -5.54
N PHE A 249 3.67 -20.74 -4.38
CA PHE A 249 2.88 -21.45 -3.36
C PHE A 249 1.73 -20.58 -2.85
N ILE A 250 2.00 -19.32 -2.52
CA ILE A 250 0.99 -18.37 -2.05
C ILE A 250 -0.02 -18.10 -3.17
N GLN A 251 0.44 -17.80 -4.39
CA GLN A 251 -0.44 -17.54 -5.54
C GLN A 251 -1.37 -18.72 -5.84
N ILE A 252 -0.88 -19.95 -5.80
CA ILE A 252 -1.71 -21.15 -5.97
C ILE A 252 -2.70 -21.32 -4.80
N ALA A 253 -2.27 -21.03 -3.56
CA ALA A 253 -3.18 -21.04 -2.41
C ALA A 253 -4.30 -20.00 -2.54
N LEU A 254 -4.00 -18.80 -3.05
CA LEU A 254 -5.01 -17.76 -3.34
C LEU A 254 -6.03 -18.25 -4.38
N GLN A 255 -5.59 -18.98 -5.41
CA GLN A 255 -6.47 -19.55 -6.43
C GLN A 255 -7.40 -20.63 -5.85
N LEU A 256 -6.88 -21.51 -4.99
CA LEU A 256 -7.68 -22.50 -4.28
C LEU A 256 -8.69 -21.84 -3.33
N ALA A 257 -8.24 -20.85 -2.56
CA ALA A 257 -9.09 -20.08 -1.66
C ALA A 257 -10.22 -19.37 -2.41
N HIS A 258 -9.91 -18.72 -3.53
CA HIS A 258 -10.91 -17.99 -4.32
C HIS A 258 -11.93 -18.94 -4.93
N PHE A 259 -11.49 -20.09 -5.45
CA PHE A 259 -12.41 -21.08 -5.99
C PHE A 259 -13.34 -21.66 -4.92
N ARG A 260 -12.87 -21.87 -3.69
CA ARG A 260 -13.72 -22.27 -2.56
C ARG A 260 -14.71 -21.18 -2.15
N ASP A 261 -14.28 -19.93 -2.22
CA ASP A 261 -15.10 -18.77 -1.84
C ASP A 261 -16.22 -18.49 -2.86
N LYS A 262 -15.91 -18.57 -4.15
CA LYS A 262 -16.81 -18.12 -5.24
C LYS A 262 -17.37 -19.25 -6.11
N GLY A 263 -16.83 -20.47 -6.01
CA GLY A 263 -17.19 -21.60 -6.88
C GLY A 263 -16.77 -21.48 -8.35
N LYS A 264 -16.04 -20.42 -8.71
CA LYS A 264 -15.59 -20.11 -10.07
C LYS A 264 -14.18 -19.53 -10.08
N PHE A 265 -13.50 -19.71 -11.21
CA PHE A 265 -12.23 -19.03 -11.51
C PHE A 265 -12.48 -17.61 -11.99
N CYS A 266 -11.50 -16.72 -11.81
CA CYS A 266 -11.56 -15.34 -12.25
C CYS A 266 -10.21 -14.88 -12.80
N LEU A 267 -10.20 -13.78 -13.54
CA LEU A 267 -8.95 -13.13 -13.89
C LEU A 267 -8.24 -12.68 -12.62
N THR A 268 -6.98 -13.12 -12.50
CA THR A 268 -6.12 -12.80 -11.38
C THR A 268 -4.92 -12.02 -11.87
N TYR A 269 -4.75 -10.83 -11.30
CA TYR A 269 -3.60 -9.96 -11.53
C TYR A 269 -2.55 -10.22 -10.44
N GLU A 270 -1.31 -10.41 -10.84
CA GLU A 270 -0.14 -10.30 -9.97
C GLU A 270 0.84 -9.29 -10.56
N ALA A 271 1.31 -8.35 -9.74
CA ALA A 271 2.33 -7.39 -10.14
C ALA A 271 3.71 -8.06 -10.27
N SER A 272 4.34 -7.95 -11.45
CA SER A 272 5.73 -8.32 -11.67
C SER A 272 6.54 -7.11 -12.11
N MET A 273 7.69 -6.88 -11.49
CA MET A 273 8.53 -5.72 -11.79
C MET A 273 9.30 -5.91 -13.10
N THR A 274 9.34 -4.86 -13.94
CA THR A 274 10.14 -4.82 -15.16
C THR A 274 11.38 -3.93 -15.02
N ARG A 275 11.89 -3.75 -13.81
CA ARG A 275 13.04 -2.87 -13.48
C ARG A 275 14.38 -3.29 -14.11
N LEU A 276 14.43 -4.40 -14.87
CA LEU A 276 15.54 -4.74 -15.77
C LEU A 276 15.63 -3.79 -16.98
N PHE A 277 14.54 -3.08 -17.29
CA PHE A 277 14.46 -2.12 -18.38
C PHE A 277 14.50 -0.69 -17.83
N ARG A 278 15.02 0.24 -18.63
CA ARG A 278 14.96 1.67 -18.33
C ARG A 278 13.50 2.09 -18.14
N GLU A 279 13.23 2.80 -17.05
CA GLU A 279 11.88 3.28 -16.68
C GLU A 279 10.85 2.14 -16.49
N GLY A 280 11.33 0.90 -16.31
CA GLY A 280 10.48 -0.27 -16.07
C GLY A 280 9.71 -0.14 -14.75
N ARG A 281 8.38 -0.19 -14.86
CA ARG A 281 7.43 -0.26 -13.75
C ARG A 281 7.02 -1.72 -13.54
N THR A 282 5.86 -2.10 -14.07
CA THR A 282 5.25 -3.42 -13.87
C THR A 282 4.75 -4.04 -15.17
N GLU A 283 4.73 -5.37 -15.19
CA GLU A 283 3.96 -6.24 -16.08
C GLU A 283 3.01 -7.10 -15.22
N THR A 284 2.03 -7.74 -15.85
CA THR A 284 1.07 -8.63 -15.20
C THR A 284 1.48 -10.09 -15.33
N VAL A 285 1.46 -10.80 -14.21
CA VAL A 285 1.40 -12.26 -14.19
C VAL A 285 -0.05 -12.68 -14.00
N ARG A 286 -0.58 -13.49 -14.92
CA ARG A 286 -1.95 -14.01 -14.87
C ARG A 286 -1.98 -15.34 -14.10
N SER A 287 -2.08 -15.28 -12.77
CA SER A 287 -1.94 -16.46 -11.88
C SER A 287 -3.00 -17.56 -12.12
N CYS A 288 -4.15 -17.20 -12.69
CA CYS A 288 -5.22 -18.13 -13.03
C CYS A 288 -4.92 -18.85 -14.36
N THR A 289 -4.03 -19.83 -14.32
CA THR A 289 -3.63 -20.66 -15.48
C THR A 289 -4.44 -21.95 -15.58
N MET A 290 -4.34 -22.65 -16.72
CA MET A 290 -4.99 -23.96 -16.88
C MET A 290 -4.42 -24.99 -15.90
N GLU A 291 -3.11 -24.93 -15.65
CA GLU A 291 -2.37 -25.79 -14.72
C GLU A 291 -2.83 -25.54 -13.27
N THR A 292 -2.90 -24.27 -12.86
CA THR A 292 -3.48 -23.87 -11.57
C THR A 292 -4.94 -24.36 -11.46
N CYS A 293 -5.76 -24.15 -12.48
CA CYS A 293 -7.16 -24.60 -12.48
C CYS A 293 -7.28 -26.12 -12.34
N ALA A 294 -6.42 -26.89 -13.00
CA ALA A 294 -6.38 -28.34 -12.88
C ALA A 294 -6.02 -28.78 -11.45
N PHE A 295 -4.98 -28.18 -10.87
CA PHE A 295 -4.61 -28.42 -9.47
C PHE A 295 -5.76 -28.07 -8.51
N VAL A 296 -6.35 -26.89 -8.62
CA VAL A 296 -7.46 -26.45 -7.77
C VAL A 296 -8.63 -27.42 -7.86
N ARG A 297 -9.02 -27.87 -9.06
CA ARG A 297 -10.07 -28.88 -9.23
C ARG A 297 -9.72 -30.21 -8.55
N SER A 298 -8.47 -30.64 -8.61
CA SER A 298 -8.02 -31.88 -7.94
C SER A 298 -8.10 -31.81 -6.41
N MET A 299 -8.02 -30.61 -5.84
CA MET A 299 -8.18 -30.40 -4.40
C MET A 299 -9.65 -30.44 -3.93
N ILE A 300 -10.61 -30.29 -4.85
CA ILE A 300 -12.05 -30.34 -4.57
C ILE A 300 -12.64 -31.72 -4.89
N ARG A 301 -12.07 -32.42 -5.87
CA ARG A 301 -12.49 -33.77 -6.28
C ARG A 301 -11.82 -34.84 -5.42
N ASP A 302 -12.37 -36.05 -5.49
CA ASP A 302 -11.77 -37.25 -4.90
C ASP A 302 -10.61 -37.73 -5.78
N GLU A 303 -9.45 -37.11 -5.60
CA GLU A 303 -8.21 -37.40 -6.32
C GLU A 303 -7.12 -37.88 -5.35
N THR A 304 -6.19 -38.68 -5.87
CA THR A 304 -5.07 -39.20 -5.07
C THR A 304 -4.11 -38.08 -4.67
N LYS A 305 -3.36 -38.30 -3.58
CA LYS A 305 -2.32 -37.36 -3.14
C LYS A 305 -1.23 -37.22 -4.20
N GLU A 306 -0.89 -38.31 -4.87
CA GLU A 306 0.12 -38.37 -5.93
C GLU A 306 -0.27 -37.46 -7.11
N GLU A 307 -1.53 -37.51 -7.53
CA GLU A 307 -2.02 -36.68 -8.62
C GLU A 307 -2.07 -35.19 -8.24
N ARG A 308 -2.54 -34.88 -7.02
CA ARG A 308 -2.51 -33.52 -6.48
C ARG A 308 -1.09 -32.95 -6.42
N MET A 309 -0.11 -33.76 -6.01
CA MET A 309 1.31 -33.36 -5.99
C MET A 309 1.87 -33.13 -7.40
N ARG A 310 1.51 -33.98 -8.38
CA ARG A 310 1.91 -33.80 -9.78
C ARG A 310 1.37 -32.48 -10.34
N LEU A 311 0.08 -32.23 -10.15
CA LEU A 311 -0.57 -31.00 -10.62
C LEU A 311 -0.07 -29.74 -9.90
N LEU A 312 0.22 -29.83 -8.60
CA LEU A 312 0.82 -28.72 -7.84
C LEU A 312 2.17 -28.33 -8.42
N LYS A 313 3.01 -29.32 -8.77
CA LYS A 313 4.31 -29.09 -9.37
C LYS A 313 4.17 -28.39 -10.73
N GLU A 314 3.27 -28.86 -11.60
CA GLU A 314 3.01 -28.27 -12.91
C GLU A 314 2.51 -26.82 -12.78
N ALA A 315 1.55 -26.56 -11.89
CA ALA A 315 1.07 -25.21 -11.61
C ALA A 315 2.19 -24.29 -11.10
N SER A 316 3.04 -24.80 -10.20
CA SER A 316 4.15 -24.03 -9.62
C SER A 316 5.21 -23.67 -10.67
N GLU A 317 5.61 -24.64 -11.50
CA GLU A 317 6.58 -24.43 -12.57
C GLU A 317 6.04 -23.46 -13.64
N LYS A 318 4.75 -23.59 -13.98
CA LYS A 318 4.07 -22.66 -14.90
C LYS A 318 4.08 -21.23 -14.36
N HIS A 319 3.68 -21.03 -13.10
CA HIS A 319 3.67 -19.73 -12.44
C HIS A 319 5.06 -19.08 -12.45
N GLN A 320 6.08 -19.84 -12.03
CA GLN A 320 7.47 -19.36 -12.03
C GLN A 320 7.97 -19.00 -13.44
N ASN A 321 7.58 -19.76 -14.47
CA ASN A 321 7.94 -19.42 -15.84
C ASN A 321 7.28 -18.12 -16.29
N MET A 322 5.98 -17.96 -16.03
CA MET A 322 5.25 -16.73 -16.37
C MET A 322 5.80 -15.51 -15.64
N TYR A 323 6.19 -15.65 -14.36
CA TYR A 323 6.84 -14.58 -13.63
C TYR A 323 8.17 -14.15 -14.28
N ARG A 324 9.00 -15.13 -14.70
CA ARG A 324 10.24 -14.86 -15.44
C ARG A 324 9.99 -14.20 -16.80
N GLU A 325 8.95 -14.63 -17.51
CA GLU A 325 8.54 -14.00 -18.78
C GLU A 325 8.09 -12.56 -18.55
N ALA A 326 7.22 -12.30 -17.57
CA ALA A 326 6.75 -10.96 -17.24
C ALA A 326 7.91 -10.01 -16.86
N MET A 327 8.79 -10.41 -15.93
CA MET A 327 9.92 -9.58 -15.49
C MET A 327 10.93 -9.29 -16.62
N THR A 328 10.98 -10.15 -17.64
CA THR A 328 11.84 -9.98 -18.82
C THR A 328 11.11 -9.38 -20.02
N GLY A 329 9.93 -8.76 -19.80
CA GLY A 329 9.19 -8.01 -20.82
C GLY A 329 8.50 -8.88 -21.87
N LYS A 330 8.27 -10.16 -21.56
CA LYS A 330 7.55 -11.13 -22.42
C LYS A 330 6.10 -11.37 -21.97
N GLY A 331 5.62 -10.60 -20.99
CA GLY A 331 4.20 -10.55 -20.67
C GLY A 331 3.39 -9.94 -21.81
N ILE A 332 2.07 -10.07 -21.73
CA ILE A 332 1.17 -9.66 -22.82
C ILE A 332 0.30 -8.46 -22.45
N ASP A 333 0.07 -8.19 -21.16
CA ASP A 333 -0.92 -7.22 -20.73
C ASP A 333 -0.52 -5.78 -21.10
N ARG A 334 0.74 -5.38 -20.84
CA ARG A 334 1.21 -4.05 -21.27
C ARG A 334 1.28 -3.93 -22.79
N HIS A 335 1.56 -5.03 -23.51
CA HIS A 335 1.56 -5.04 -24.97
C HIS A 335 0.13 -4.84 -25.52
N LEU A 336 -0.86 -5.58 -25.01
CA LEU A 336 -2.27 -5.42 -25.38
C LEU A 336 -2.78 -4.00 -25.08
N PHE A 337 -2.40 -3.44 -23.92
CA PHE A 337 -2.72 -2.06 -23.58
C PHE A 337 -2.11 -1.05 -24.56
N CYS A 338 -0.85 -1.26 -24.97
CA CYS A 338 -0.22 -0.43 -26.00
C CYS A 338 -1.00 -0.48 -27.33
N LEU A 339 -1.41 -1.68 -27.78
CA LEU A 339 -2.24 -1.83 -28.98
C LEU A 339 -3.57 -1.10 -28.86
N TYR A 340 -4.19 -1.10 -27.68
CA TYR A 340 -5.40 -0.33 -27.40
C TYR A 340 -5.17 1.18 -27.47
N VAL A 341 -4.11 1.71 -26.87
CA VAL A 341 -3.77 3.14 -26.97
C VAL A 341 -3.56 3.55 -28.43
N ILE A 342 -2.82 2.73 -29.19
CA ILE A 342 -2.59 2.98 -30.63
C ILE A 342 -3.89 2.89 -31.43
N SER A 343 -4.78 1.93 -31.15
CA SER A 343 -6.06 1.81 -31.86
C SER A 343 -6.95 3.04 -31.63
N LYS A 344 -6.98 3.58 -30.41
CA LYS A 344 -7.68 4.84 -30.10
C LYS A 344 -7.08 6.02 -30.85
N TYR A 345 -5.75 6.13 -30.90
CA TYR A 345 -5.07 7.19 -31.66
C TYR A 345 -5.39 7.12 -33.16
N LEU A 346 -5.44 5.92 -33.74
CA LEU A 346 -5.72 5.72 -35.16
C LEU A 346 -7.22 5.69 -35.51
N GLY A 347 -8.11 5.75 -34.51
CA GLY A 347 -9.56 5.62 -34.72
C GLY A 347 -9.99 4.22 -35.19
N VAL A 348 -9.21 3.18 -34.88
CA VAL A 348 -9.48 1.79 -35.23
C VAL A 348 -10.29 1.13 -34.11
N ASP A 349 -11.45 0.60 -34.47
CA ASP A 349 -12.26 -0.20 -33.56
C ASP A 349 -11.87 -1.67 -33.64
N SER A 350 -11.57 -2.29 -32.49
CA SER A 350 -11.12 -3.68 -32.41
C SER A 350 -11.98 -4.47 -31.42
N PRO A 351 -12.90 -5.32 -31.91
CA PRO A 351 -13.73 -6.16 -31.04
C PRO A 351 -12.91 -7.02 -30.07
N PHE A 352 -11.77 -7.54 -30.53
CA PHE A 352 -10.85 -8.31 -29.69
C PHE A 352 -10.30 -7.49 -28.51
N LEU A 353 -9.82 -6.26 -28.77
CA LEU A 353 -9.27 -5.42 -27.69
C LEU A 353 -10.35 -4.99 -26.69
N HIS A 354 -11.58 -4.77 -27.14
CA HIS A 354 -12.70 -4.51 -26.24
C HIS A 354 -12.99 -5.70 -25.34
N GLU A 355 -13.07 -6.90 -25.91
CA GLU A 355 -13.34 -8.11 -25.14
C GLU A 355 -12.26 -8.34 -24.07
N VAL A 356 -10.98 -8.41 -24.47
CA VAL A 356 -9.89 -8.79 -23.56
C VAL A 356 -9.57 -7.76 -22.48
N LEU A 357 -9.91 -6.49 -22.70
CA LEU A 357 -9.71 -5.41 -21.72
C LEU A 357 -10.95 -5.11 -20.87
N SER A 358 -12.11 -5.67 -21.21
CA SER A 358 -13.36 -5.47 -20.46
C SER A 358 -13.51 -6.39 -19.24
N GLU A 359 -12.81 -7.53 -19.22
CA GLU A 359 -12.94 -8.50 -18.13
C GLU A 359 -12.25 -8.00 -16.86
N PRO A 360 -12.97 -7.89 -15.72
CA PRO A 360 -12.41 -7.30 -14.50
C PRO A 360 -11.46 -8.26 -13.77
N TRP A 361 -10.42 -7.67 -13.17
CA TRP A 361 -9.48 -8.34 -12.27
C TRP A 361 -10.10 -8.55 -10.88
N ARG A 362 -10.97 -9.55 -10.76
CA ARG A 362 -11.66 -9.84 -9.48
C ARG A 362 -10.75 -10.34 -8.37
N LEU A 363 -9.53 -10.75 -8.68
CA LEU A 363 -8.49 -10.98 -7.69
C LEU A 363 -7.24 -10.22 -8.10
N SER A 364 -6.92 -9.16 -7.38
CA SER A 364 -5.71 -8.36 -7.61
C SER A 364 -4.72 -8.61 -6.49
N THR A 365 -3.50 -9.00 -6.85
CA THR A 365 -2.48 -9.45 -5.90
C THR A 365 -1.17 -8.71 -6.08
N SER A 366 -0.46 -8.50 -4.98
CA SER A 366 0.90 -7.95 -5.01
C SER A 366 1.75 -8.50 -3.87
N GLN A 367 2.98 -8.88 -4.19
CA GLN A 367 4.00 -9.10 -3.17
C GLN A 367 4.76 -7.79 -2.90
N THR A 368 4.92 -7.42 -1.64
CA THR A 368 5.91 -6.40 -1.24
C THR A 368 7.21 -7.10 -0.85
N PRO A 369 8.25 -7.13 -1.70
CA PRO A 369 9.48 -7.81 -1.35
C PRO A 369 10.31 -6.99 -0.36
N LEU A 370 10.94 -7.69 0.58
CA LEU A 370 12.03 -7.14 1.37
C LEU A 370 13.33 -7.25 0.59
N GLN A 371 14.07 -6.15 0.47
CA GLN A 371 15.32 -6.08 -0.28
C GLN A 371 16.54 -5.90 0.63
N GLN A 372 16.35 -5.56 1.89
CA GLN A 372 17.42 -5.14 2.80
C GLN A 372 17.41 -5.94 4.11
N VAL A 373 17.02 -7.21 4.02
CA VAL A 373 16.92 -8.15 5.15
C VAL A 373 18.20 -8.32 5.96
N GLU A 374 19.37 -8.01 5.40
CA GLU A 374 20.67 -8.10 6.08
C GLU A 374 20.89 -6.97 7.10
N LEU A 375 20.17 -5.86 6.97
CA LEU A 375 20.27 -4.74 7.91
C LEU A 375 19.67 -5.08 9.28
N PHE A 376 18.79 -6.08 9.33
CA PHE A 376 18.05 -6.40 10.55
C PHE A 376 17.90 -7.87 10.87
N ASP A 377 18.21 -8.17 12.13
CA ASP A 377 17.86 -9.41 12.77
C ASP A 377 16.45 -9.31 13.39
N LEU A 378 15.43 -9.65 12.60
CA LEU A 378 14.03 -9.70 13.05
C LEU A 378 13.80 -10.71 14.19
N ALA A 379 14.71 -11.65 14.42
CA ALA A 379 14.61 -12.57 15.56
C ALA A 379 15.05 -11.89 16.86
N LYS A 380 16.04 -10.99 16.80
CA LYS A 380 16.46 -10.17 17.95
C LYS A 380 15.57 -8.96 18.19
N HIS A 381 14.96 -8.43 17.13
CA HIS A 381 14.09 -7.25 17.18
C HIS A 381 12.69 -7.57 16.61
N PRO A 382 11.91 -8.43 17.28
CA PRO A 382 10.59 -8.83 16.79
C PRO A 382 9.58 -7.67 16.73
N ASP A 383 9.82 -6.60 17.48
CA ASP A 383 8.96 -5.41 17.49
C ASP A 383 9.11 -4.54 16.23
N PHE A 384 10.16 -4.78 15.41
CA PHE A 384 10.40 -4.06 14.15
C PHE A 384 9.79 -4.76 12.93
N VAL A 385 9.04 -5.84 13.16
CA VAL A 385 8.36 -6.60 12.12
C VAL A 385 7.23 -5.75 11.51
N THR A 386 7.43 -5.31 10.27
CA THR A 386 6.40 -4.59 9.52
C THR A 386 5.21 -5.50 9.20
N SER A 387 3.99 -4.96 9.28
CA SER A 387 2.80 -5.65 8.78
C SER A 387 2.73 -5.69 7.25
N GLY A 388 3.56 -4.91 6.54
CA GLY A 388 3.43 -4.69 5.10
C GLY A 388 2.39 -3.61 4.76
N GLY A 389 2.10 -3.45 3.47
CA GLY A 389 1.07 -2.53 2.97
C GLY A 389 0.00 -3.23 2.15
N GLY A 390 -1.17 -2.62 2.05
CA GLY A 390 -2.32 -3.11 1.29
C GLY A 390 -2.92 -2.05 0.37
N PHE A 391 -3.87 -2.47 -0.45
CA PHE A 391 -4.61 -1.63 -1.39
C PHE A 391 -6.07 -2.11 -1.46
N GLY A 392 -7.00 -1.25 -1.90
CA GLY A 392 -8.41 -1.62 -2.11
C GLY A 392 -8.63 -2.53 -3.33
N PRO A 393 -9.79 -3.21 -3.45
CA PRO A 393 -10.07 -4.04 -4.62
C PRO A 393 -10.22 -3.19 -5.89
N VAL A 394 -9.84 -3.75 -7.04
CA VAL A 394 -9.94 -3.09 -8.37
C VAL A 394 -11.26 -3.36 -9.10
N ALA A 395 -12.10 -4.24 -8.53
CA ALA A 395 -13.44 -4.56 -9.00
C ALA A 395 -14.38 -4.56 -7.79
N ASP A 396 -15.62 -4.10 -7.97
CA ASP A 396 -16.58 -3.98 -6.87
C ASP A 396 -16.93 -5.34 -6.23
N ASP A 397 -16.92 -6.42 -7.02
CA ASP A 397 -17.19 -7.80 -6.61
C ASP A 397 -15.93 -8.64 -6.36
N GLY A 398 -14.77 -7.98 -6.26
CA GLY A 398 -13.44 -8.59 -6.17
C GLY A 398 -12.70 -8.36 -4.85
N TYR A 399 -11.48 -8.91 -4.80
CA TYR A 399 -10.56 -8.79 -3.66
C TYR A 399 -9.24 -8.14 -4.08
N GLY A 400 -8.69 -7.32 -3.19
CA GLY A 400 -7.28 -6.92 -3.18
C GLY A 400 -6.51 -7.74 -2.15
N VAL A 401 -5.40 -8.36 -2.54
CA VAL A 401 -4.56 -9.15 -1.62
C VAL A 401 -3.10 -8.76 -1.76
N SER A 402 -2.56 -8.12 -0.74
CA SER A 402 -1.12 -7.91 -0.62
C SER A 402 -0.51 -8.87 0.39
N TYR A 403 0.71 -9.32 0.15
CA TYR A 403 1.45 -10.12 1.11
C TYR A 403 2.92 -9.75 1.17
N ILE A 404 3.48 -9.93 2.37
CA ILE A 404 4.91 -9.78 2.64
C ILE A 404 5.41 -11.02 3.39
N ILE A 405 6.60 -11.49 3.00
CA ILE A 405 7.23 -12.68 3.59
C ILE A 405 8.36 -12.20 4.49
N LEU A 406 8.26 -12.48 5.79
CA LEU A 406 9.12 -11.95 6.84
C LEU A 406 9.84 -13.09 7.55
N GLY A 407 11.18 -13.02 7.58
CA GLY A 407 11.99 -14.11 8.14
C GLY A 407 11.70 -15.45 7.45
N GLU A 408 11.78 -16.55 8.22
CA GLU A 408 11.52 -17.91 7.73
C GLU A 408 10.09 -18.39 7.99
N ASP A 409 9.39 -17.82 8.97
CA ASP A 409 8.17 -18.40 9.57
C ASP A 409 6.95 -17.48 9.60
N LEU A 410 7.04 -16.26 9.04
CA LEU A 410 5.94 -15.30 9.05
C LEU A 410 5.58 -14.82 7.64
N ILE A 411 4.28 -14.80 7.34
CA ILE A 411 3.71 -14.15 6.15
C ILE A 411 2.58 -13.24 6.64
N ASN A 412 2.67 -11.95 6.35
CA ASN A 412 1.56 -11.03 6.64
C ASN A 412 0.71 -10.86 5.38
N PHE A 413 -0.60 -11.01 5.52
CA PHE A 413 -1.58 -10.77 4.46
C PHE A 413 -2.40 -9.52 4.77
N HIS A 414 -2.66 -8.73 3.72
CA HIS A 414 -3.61 -7.62 3.72
C HIS A 414 -4.69 -7.95 2.69
N ILE A 415 -5.92 -8.13 3.15
CA ILE A 415 -7.06 -8.48 2.31
C ILE A 415 -8.04 -7.33 2.35
N SER A 416 -8.46 -6.87 1.18
CA SER A 416 -9.50 -5.85 1.04
C SER A 416 -10.62 -6.32 0.11
N SER A 417 -11.83 -5.85 0.40
CA SER A 417 -13.01 -5.99 -0.46
C SER A 417 -13.98 -4.84 -0.18
N LYS A 418 -15.18 -4.87 -0.75
CA LYS A 418 -16.23 -3.89 -0.48
C LYS A 418 -17.37 -4.50 0.34
N HIS A 419 -17.80 -3.79 1.37
CA HIS A 419 -18.98 -4.16 2.17
C HIS A 419 -20.26 -4.17 1.34
N SER A 420 -20.35 -3.30 0.32
CA SER A 420 -21.47 -3.23 -0.61
C SER A 420 -21.62 -4.45 -1.52
N SER A 421 -20.56 -5.25 -1.70
CA SER A 421 -20.63 -6.47 -2.51
C SER A 421 -21.12 -7.65 -1.65
N PRO A 422 -22.26 -8.28 -2.01
CA PRO A 422 -22.78 -9.43 -1.26
C PRO A 422 -21.95 -10.70 -1.48
N GLU A 423 -21.05 -10.69 -2.47
CA GLU A 423 -20.25 -11.85 -2.81
C GLU A 423 -18.89 -11.86 -2.11
N THR A 424 -18.47 -10.76 -1.47
CA THR A 424 -17.12 -10.61 -0.90
C THR A 424 -17.14 -10.42 0.61
N ASP A 425 -16.15 -11.00 1.29
CA ASP A 425 -15.92 -10.81 2.72
C ASP A 425 -14.43 -11.05 3.01
N SER A 426 -13.70 -10.03 3.43
CA SER A 426 -12.24 -10.08 3.61
C SER A 426 -11.83 -11.07 4.69
N HIS A 427 -12.63 -11.23 5.74
CA HIS A 427 -12.37 -12.15 6.85
C HIS A 427 -12.62 -13.61 6.44
N ARG A 428 -13.75 -13.88 5.79
CA ARG A 428 -14.09 -15.20 5.24
C ARG A 428 -13.04 -15.63 4.22
N PHE A 429 -12.65 -14.71 3.33
CA PHE A 429 -11.65 -15.02 2.31
C PHE A 429 -10.29 -15.33 2.93
N MET A 430 -9.85 -14.60 3.95
CA MET A 430 -8.63 -14.96 4.68
C MET A 430 -8.73 -16.32 5.37
N GLY A 431 -9.89 -16.68 5.92
CA GLY A 431 -10.15 -18.04 6.43
C GLY A 431 -9.91 -19.11 5.35
N ASN A 432 -10.40 -18.86 4.14
CA ASN A 432 -10.15 -19.73 2.98
C ASN A 432 -8.67 -19.76 2.56
N ILE A 433 -7.97 -18.63 2.59
CA ILE A 433 -6.51 -18.54 2.32
C ILE A 433 -5.74 -19.37 3.35
N LYS A 434 -6.03 -19.20 4.64
CA LYS A 434 -5.39 -19.96 5.71
C LYS A 434 -5.57 -21.46 5.50
N GLN A 435 -6.80 -21.90 5.23
CA GLN A 435 -7.08 -23.31 4.99
C GLN A 435 -6.37 -23.82 3.74
N ALA A 436 -6.36 -23.06 2.64
CA ALA A 436 -5.63 -23.43 1.42
C ALA A 436 -4.12 -23.59 1.68
N MET A 437 -3.50 -22.65 2.40
CA MET A 437 -2.09 -22.74 2.79
C MET A 437 -1.79 -24.02 3.59
N LEU A 438 -2.65 -24.36 4.56
CA LEU A 438 -2.52 -25.58 5.37
C LEU A 438 -2.73 -26.86 4.55
N ASP A 439 -3.69 -26.86 3.62
CA ASP A 439 -3.98 -28.01 2.76
C ASP A 439 -2.82 -28.29 1.79
N LEU A 440 -2.27 -27.24 1.17
CA LEU A 440 -1.08 -27.36 0.33
C LEU A 440 0.09 -27.92 1.14
N LYS A 441 0.31 -27.43 2.36
CA LYS A 441 1.30 -28.01 3.28
C LYS A 441 1.02 -29.50 3.56
N GLY A 442 -0.25 -29.88 3.73
CA GLY A 442 -0.67 -31.27 3.97
C GLY A 442 -0.35 -32.25 2.84
N LEU A 443 -0.09 -31.77 1.63
CA LEU A 443 0.37 -32.61 0.51
C LEU A 443 1.82 -33.10 0.69
N PHE A 444 2.60 -32.50 1.59
CA PHE A 444 4.02 -32.84 1.78
C PHE A 444 4.25 -33.65 3.07
N ASP A 445 5.05 -34.71 2.98
CA ASP A 445 5.43 -35.54 4.12
C ASP A 445 6.69 -34.95 4.81
N PHE A 446 6.52 -34.14 5.85
CA PHE A 446 7.67 -33.62 6.63
C PHE A 446 8.23 -34.61 7.66
N ASN A 447 7.52 -35.71 7.92
CA ASN A 447 7.90 -36.74 8.89
C ASN A 447 8.80 -37.85 8.29
N LYS A 448 9.01 -37.86 6.97
CA LYS A 448 10.02 -38.74 6.36
C LYS A 448 11.39 -38.10 6.53
N LYS A 449 11.97 -38.26 7.72
CA LYS A 449 13.42 -38.19 7.89
C LYS A 449 14.07 -39.04 6.81
N ALA A 450 15.11 -38.47 6.20
CA ALA A 450 16.06 -39.11 5.33
C ALA A 450 16.29 -40.58 5.74
N ILE A 451 15.83 -41.51 4.92
CA ILE A 451 16.40 -42.85 4.86
C ILE A 451 17.23 -42.87 3.59
N LYS A 452 18.55 -42.88 3.83
CA LYS A 452 19.72 -42.87 2.94
C LYS A 452 20.17 -41.51 2.43
#